data_AF-A0A1H9ZEZ3-F1
#
_entry.id   AF-A0A1H9ZEZ3-F1
#
_cell.length_a   1.000
_cell.length_b   1.000
_cell.length_c   1.000
_cell.angle_alpha   90.00
_cell.angle_beta   90.00
_cell.angle_gamma   90.00
#
_symmetry.space_group_name_H-M   'P 1'
#
loop_
_entity.id
_entity.type
_entity.pdbx_description
1 polymer ?
#
loop_
_entity_poly.entity_id
_entity_poly.type
_entity_poly.pdbx_seq_one_letter_code
_entity_poly.pdbx_strand_id
1 'polypeptide(L)'
;MEEHNIVLDGDIIVGNHSDVRYGLIADSAILGERVEVSGDINARSDIRIDIWSHIGGTVKTKENAYIGEFVSIDGKLVVKGDLDIGNNVKISDGFEAKGWIVVRNPVPVIAYLFLYLTELLRMGKDEEVEKALSEMFDEEVETIGTAAMIIPNGSKISIDSIRVPSNAVIGSDCRLVGNIRATSLDLANGTTLYGSIRTMNTVNLGENNTIHGNIVSRGNVHINKGTHVLGEINANSIRIHESARVDGVMRASGGIVFEREEEDVLNEKELMTLDI
;
A
#
# COMPACT_ATOMS: atom_id res chain seq x y z
N MET A 1 -15.81 7.47 -13.37
CA MET A 1 -14.79 8.39 -12.81
C MET A 1 -13.88 7.67 -11.82
N GLU A 2 -14.31 6.58 -11.18
CA GLU A 2 -13.50 5.81 -10.22
C GLU A 2 -12.57 4.76 -10.86
N GLU A 3 -12.87 4.23 -12.06
CA GLU A 3 -12.13 3.09 -12.65
C GLU A 3 -10.65 3.37 -13.00
N HIS A 4 -10.23 4.65 -13.02
CA HIS A 4 -8.84 5.05 -13.26
C HIS A 4 -8.20 5.75 -12.05
N ASN A 5 -8.82 5.63 -10.88
CA ASN A 5 -8.30 6.22 -9.63
C ASN A 5 -8.21 5.17 -8.53
N ILE A 6 -7.16 5.27 -7.72
CA ILE A 6 -7.10 4.66 -6.39
C ILE A 6 -7.82 5.61 -5.46
N VAL A 7 -8.89 5.14 -4.82
CA VAL A 7 -9.74 5.94 -3.92
C VAL A 7 -9.63 5.37 -2.52
N LEU A 8 -9.25 6.22 -1.58
CA LEU A 8 -9.02 5.88 -0.18
C LEU A 8 -9.68 6.92 0.71
N ASP A 9 -10.26 6.46 1.83
CA ASP A 9 -10.77 7.37 2.87
C ASP A 9 -9.65 7.95 3.73
N GLY A 10 -8.53 7.24 3.84
CA GLY A 10 -7.34 7.64 4.58
C GLY A 10 -6.17 8.02 3.69
N ASP A 11 -4.96 7.90 4.23
CA ASP A 11 -3.73 8.36 3.59
C ASP A 11 -3.19 7.37 2.56
N ILE A 12 -2.38 7.89 1.63
CA ILE A 12 -1.58 7.06 0.73
C ILE A 12 -0.10 7.40 0.86
N ILE A 13 0.72 6.36 1.04
CA ILE A 13 2.17 6.45 1.07
C ILE A 13 2.72 5.62 -0.10
N VAL A 14 3.39 6.27 -1.04
CA VAL A 14 4.00 5.65 -2.21
C VAL A 14 5.51 5.60 -2.04
N GLY A 15 6.05 4.39 -1.90
CA GLY A 15 7.48 4.15 -1.78
C GLY A 15 8.26 4.51 -3.04
N ASN A 16 9.56 4.73 -2.86
CA ASN A 16 10.49 5.19 -3.90
C ASN A 16 10.49 4.26 -5.14
N HIS A 17 10.74 4.83 -6.31
CA HIS A 17 10.86 4.10 -7.59
C HIS A 17 9.61 3.30 -7.98
N SER A 18 8.44 3.71 -7.49
CA SER A 18 7.17 3.06 -7.82
C SER A 18 6.51 3.68 -9.06
N ASP A 19 5.80 2.85 -9.81
CA ASP A 19 5.03 3.25 -11.00
C ASP A 19 3.54 2.97 -10.75
N VAL A 20 2.74 4.03 -10.64
CA VAL A 20 1.30 3.99 -10.40
C VAL A 20 0.56 4.53 -11.62
N ARG A 21 -0.02 3.63 -12.41
CA ARG A 21 -0.81 3.92 -13.62
C ARG A 21 -2.27 4.26 -13.32
N TYR A 22 -2.50 4.99 -12.24
CA TYR A 22 -3.79 5.48 -11.77
C TYR A 22 -3.66 6.93 -11.30
N GLY A 23 -4.78 7.64 -11.18
CA GLY A 23 -4.85 8.82 -10.31
C GLY A 23 -5.05 8.41 -8.85
N LEU A 24 -4.83 9.36 -7.93
CA LEU A 24 -4.88 9.16 -6.49
C LEU A 24 -5.93 10.10 -5.87
N ILE A 25 -6.84 9.55 -5.09
CA ILE A 25 -7.80 10.28 -4.28
C ILE A 25 -7.69 9.76 -2.85
N ALA A 26 -7.20 10.59 -1.94
CA ALA A 26 -6.88 10.21 -0.57
C ALA A 26 -7.10 11.37 0.41
N ASP A 27 -6.93 11.11 1.71
CA ASP A 27 -6.88 12.18 2.71
C ASP A 27 -5.59 13.00 2.56
N SER A 28 -4.43 12.42 2.87
CA SER A 28 -3.12 12.94 2.48
C SER A 28 -2.42 12.02 1.47
N ALA A 29 -1.45 12.57 0.73
CA ALA A 29 -0.64 11.80 -0.21
C ALA A 29 0.84 12.09 -0.03
N ILE A 30 1.62 11.05 0.30
CA ILE A 30 3.07 11.11 0.45
C ILE A 30 3.70 10.22 -0.62
N LEU A 31 4.43 10.84 -1.54
CA LEU A 31 5.13 10.16 -2.62
C LEU A 31 6.62 10.31 -2.37
N GLY A 32 7.32 9.19 -2.30
CA GLY A 32 8.76 9.12 -2.17
C GLY A 32 9.50 9.56 -3.44
N GLU A 33 10.77 9.21 -3.53
CA GLU A 33 11.65 9.63 -4.63
C GLU A 33 11.38 8.84 -5.91
N ARG A 34 11.48 9.51 -7.07
CA ARG A 34 11.35 8.89 -8.39
C ARG A 34 10.05 8.09 -8.55
N VAL A 35 8.95 8.60 -8.01
CA VAL A 35 7.63 8.01 -8.19
C VAL A 35 7.02 8.52 -9.50
N GLU A 36 6.42 7.62 -10.27
CA GLU A 36 5.63 7.97 -11.45
C GLU A 36 4.14 7.75 -11.15
N VAL A 37 3.33 8.79 -11.28
CA VAL A 37 1.86 8.70 -11.18
C VAL A 37 1.28 9.17 -12.51
N SER A 38 0.51 8.32 -13.19
CA SER A 38 -0.02 8.68 -14.52
C SER A 38 -1.26 9.58 -14.49
N GLY A 39 -2.02 9.57 -13.39
CA GLY A 39 -3.26 10.34 -13.25
C GLY A 39 -3.15 11.58 -12.37
N ASP A 40 -4.31 12.17 -12.07
CA ASP A 40 -4.43 13.29 -11.15
C ASP A 40 -4.16 12.85 -9.70
N ILE A 41 -3.67 13.76 -8.87
CA ILE A 41 -3.58 13.57 -7.41
C ILE A 41 -4.52 14.58 -6.75
N ASN A 42 -5.48 14.09 -5.97
CA ASN A 42 -6.43 14.90 -5.23
C ASN A 42 -6.45 14.50 -3.75
N ALA A 43 -5.84 15.32 -2.91
CA ALA A 43 -5.82 15.12 -1.46
C ALA A 43 -6.74 16.11 -0.75
N ARG A 44 -7.41 15.66 0.32
CA ARG A 44 -8.20 16.54 1.18
C ARG A 44 -7.32 17.35 2.14
N SER A 45 -6.18 16.78 2.53
CA SER A 45 -5.17 17.35 3.42
C SER A 45 -3.87 17.53 2.63
N ASP A 46 -2.71 17.41 3.27
CA ASP A 46 -1.42 17.73 2.68
C ASP A 46 -0.97 16.78 1.55
N ILE A 47 -0.17 17.32 0.63
CA ILE A 47 0.54 16.56 -0.40
C ILE A 47 2.05 16.74 -0.23
N ARG A 48 2.79 15.64 -0.22
CA ARG A 48 4.24 15.61 -0.28
C ARG A 48 4.69 14.80 -1.48
N ILE A 49 5.43 15.42 -2.39
CA ILE A 49 6.02 14.74 -3.56
C ILE A 49 7.52 14.92 -3.51
N ASP A 50 8.28 13.83 -3.37
CA ASP A 50 9.73 13.90 -3.27
C ASP A 50 10.42 13.98 -4.65
N ILE A 51 11.73 14.20 -4.60
CA ILE A 51 12.58 14.52 -5.73
C ILE A 51 12.44 13.56 -6.92
N TRP A 52 12.64 14.12 -8.12
CA TRP A 52 12.62 13.38 -9.40
C TRP A 52 11.34 12.60 -9.69
N SER A 53 10.24 12.90 -9.01
CA SER A 53 8.94 12.29 -9.30
C SER A 53 8.25 12.97 -10.48
N HIS A 54 7.40 12.21 -11.17
CA HIS A 54 6.66 12.67 -12.34
C HIS A 54 5.18 12.37 -12.20
N ILE A 55 4.35 13.41 -12.30
CA ILE A 55 2.89 13.33 -12.22
C ILE A 55 2.32 13.71 -13.58
N GLY A 56 1.66 12.74 -14.24
CA GLY A 56 1.05 12.92 -15.56
C GLY A 56 -0.25 13.73 -15.54
N GLY A 57 -0.82 13.97 -14.35
CA GLY A 57 -2.06 14.73 -14.17
C GLY A 57 -1.90 16.01 -13.37
N THR A 58 -3.05 16.53 -12.95
CA THR A 58 -3.18 17.70 -12.08
C THR A 58 -3.02 17.31 -10.61
N VAL A 59 -2.29 18.11 -9.85
CA VAL A 59 -2.11 17.93 -8.40
C VAL A 59 -2.95 18.96 -7.65
N LYS A 60 -3.84 18.50 -6.77
CA LYS A 60 -4.76 19.35 -5.99
C LYS A 60 -4.75 18.96 -4.52
N THR A 61 -4.59 19.96 -3.65
CA THR A 61 -4.76 19.82 -2.19
C THR A 61 -5.61 20.97 -1.65
N LYS A 62 -6.38 20.70 -0.59
CA LYS A 62 -7.10 21.74 0.18
C LYS A 62 -6.28 22.34 1.32
N GLU A 63 -5.13 21.76 1.64
CA GLU A 63 -4.21 22.24 2.66
C GLU A 63 -2.86 22.56 2.00
N ASN A 64 -1.75 22.05 2.53
CA ASN A 64 -0.41 22.42 2.11
C ASN A 64 0.17 21.45 1.08
N ALA A 65 1.13 21.94 0.30
CA ALA A 65 1.89 21.11 -0.63
C ALA A 65 3.39 21.29 -0.42
N TYR A 66 4.12 20.18 -0.37
CA TYR A 66 5.58 20.12 -0.48
C TYR A 66 5.94 19.42 -1.78
N ILE A 67 6.64 20.13 -2.67
CA ILE A 67 7.08 19.62 -3.96
C ILE A 67 8.60 19.64 -4.01
N GLY A 68 9.20 18.46 -4.05
CA GLY A 68 10.65 18.25 -4.09
C GLY A 68 11.30 18.74 -5.39
N GLU A 69 12.62 18.80 -5.36
CA GLU A 69 13.42 19.23 -6.50
C GLU A 69 13.24 18.32 -7.73
N PHE A 70 13.33 18.92 -8.92
CA PHE A 70 13.23 18.21 -10.21
C PHE A 70 11.93 17.42 -10.43
N VAL A 71 10.87 17.72 -9.68
CA VAL A 71 9.54 17.17 -9.92
C VAL A 71 8.96 17.75 -11.21
N SER A 72 8.27 16.91 -11.99
CA SER A 72 7.52 17.34 -13.18
C SER A 72 6.04 17.02 -13.01
N ILE A 73 5.19 18.03 -13.19
CA ILE A 73 3.74 17.92 -13.17
C ILE A 73 3.22 18.33 -14.55
N ASP A 74 2.57 17.41 -15.25
CA ASP A 74 2.08 17.65 -16.61
C ASP A 74 0.75 18.41 -16.63
N GLY A 75 -0.01 18.38 -15.53
CA GLY A 75 -1.20 19.20 -15.34
C GLY A 75 -0.94 20.49 -14.57
N LYS A 76 -2.00 20.98 -13.91
CA LYS A 76 -1.95 22.16 -13.03
C LYS A 76 -1.58 21.75 -11.59
N LEU A 77 -0.93 22.64 -10.84
CA LEU A 77 -0.80 22.52 -9.38
C LEU A 77 -1.77 23.49 -8.69
N VAL A 78 -2.67 23.00 -7.85
CA VAL A 78 -3.65 23.82 -7.11
C VAL A 78 -3.54 23.55 -5.62
N VAL A 79 -3.14 24.56 -4.86
CA VAL A 79 -2.87 24.50 -3.42
C VAL A 79 -3.70 25.56 -2.72
N LYS A 80 -4.52 25.16 -1.73
CA LYS A 80 -5.36 26.12 -0.98
C LYS A 80 -4.67 26.66 0.28
N GLY A 81 -3.69 25.95 0.82
CA GLY A 81 -2.80 26.42 1.89
C GLY A 81 -1.45 26.89 1.36
N ASP A 82 -0.40 26.60 2.13
CA ASP A 82 0.98 27.00 1.82
C ASP A 82 1.64 26.03 0.82
N LEU A 83 2.50 26.57 -0.03
CA LEU A 83 3.26 25.82 -1.03
C LEU A 83 4.75 25.94 -0.75
N ASP A 84 5.39 24.82 -0.44
CA ASP A 84 6.84 24.67 -0.42
C ASP A 84 7.30 23.98 -1.70
N ILE A 85 8.19 24.63 -2.45
CA ILE A 85 8.61 24.16 -3.76
C ILE A 85 10.14 24.18 -3.89
N GLY A 86 10.69 23.05 -4.31
CA GLY A 86 12.10 22.87 -4.56
C GLY A 86 12.57 23.49 -5.88
N ASN A 87 13.87 23.36 -6.14
CA ASN A 87 14.48 23.81 -7.39
C ASN A 87 14.07 22.96 -8.59
N ASN A 88 14.07 23.59 -9.77
CA ASN A 88 13.88 22.91 -11.06
C ASN A 88 12.57 22.11 -11.19
N VAL A 89 11.53 22.51 -10.45
CA VAL A 89 10.18 21.95 -10.60
C VAL A 89 9.56 22.48 -11.90
N LYS A 90 8.99 21.57 -12.70
CA LYS A 90 8.30 21.89 -13.96
C LYS A 90 6.80 21.64 -13.79
N ILE A 91 5.98 22.63 -14.13
CA ILE A 91 4.53 22.53 -14.07
C ILE A 91 3.98 23.07 -15.39
N SER A 92 3.44 22.19 -16.22
CA SER A 92 3.10 22.52 -17.61
C SER A 92 1.93 23.49 -17.71
N ASP A 93 0.87 23.29 -16.93
CA ASP A 93 -0.34 24.14 -16.95
C ASP A 93 -0.29 25.27 -15.89
N GLY A 94 0.88 25.49 -15.28
CA GLY A 94 1.09 26.48 -14.22
C GLY A 94 0.54 26.07 -12.85
N PHE A 95 0.62 26.97 -11.88
CA PHE A 95 0.19 26.71 -10.51
C PHE A 95 -0.63 27.85 -9.88
N GLU A 96 -1.46 27.50 -8.90
CA GLU A 96 -2.26 28.42 -8.10
C GLU A 96 -2.08 28.04 -6.63
N ALA A 97 -1.53 28.95 -5.83
CA ALA A 97 -1.42 28.81 -4.38
C ALA A 97 -2.14 29.98 -3.69
N LYS A 98 -2.96 29.70 -2.68
CA LYS A 98 -3.66 30.73 -1.91
C LYS A 98 -2.91 31.17 -0.65
N GLY A 99 -2.08 30.30 -0.09
CA GLY A 99 -1.21 30.59 1.04
C GLY A 99 0.17 31.12 0.60
N TRP A 100 1.14 31.02 1.50
CA TRP A 100 2.51 31.46 1.27
C TRP A 100 3.24 30.50 0.34
N ILE A 101 4.00 31.06 -0.61
CA ILE A 101 4.88 30.29 -1.48
C ILE A 101 6.30 30.45 -0.96
N VAL A 102 6.90 29.35 -0.51
CA VAL A 102 8.28 29.28 -0.07
C VAL A 102 9.07 28.46 -1.09
N VAL A 103 10.08 29.08 -1.70
CA VAL A 103 11.01 28.37 -2.59
C VAL A 103 12.26 28.07 -1.77
N ARG A 104 12.48 26.79 -1.42
CA ARG A 104 13.63 26.39 -0.61
C ARG A 104 14.67 25.64 -1.43
N ASN A 105 15.93 25.95 -1.16
CA ASN A 105 17.10 25.13 -1.50
C ASN A 105 17.93 24.92 -0.24
N PRO A 106 17.39 24.22 0.79
CA PRO A 106 18.12 24.05 2.04
C PRO A 106 19.22 23.01 1.82
N VAL A 107 20.40 23.27 2.38
CA VAL A 107 21.45 22.24 2.45
C VAL A 107 20.85 21.02 3.16
N PRO A 108 20.90 19.80 2.58
CA PRO A 108 20.30 18.62 3.21
C PRO A 108 20.81 18.45 4.63
N VAL A 109 19.91 18.28 5.61
CA VAL A 109 20.29 18.09 7.02
C VAL A 109 21.26 16.91 7.18
N ILE A 110 21.14 15.90 6.32
CA ILE A 110 22.07 14.76 6.31
C ILE A 110 23.51 15.16 5.99
N ALA A 111 23.73 16.21 5.19
CA ALA A 111 25.08 16.74 4.95
C ALA A 111 25.63 17.38 6.23
N TYR A 112 24.81 18.10 6.97
CA TYR A 112 25.19 18.64 8.28
C TYR A 112 25.49 17.53 9.29
N LEU A 113 24.62 16.51 9.35
CA LEU A 113 24.79 15.34 10.21
C LEU A 113 26.09 14.60 9.87
N PHE A 114 26.36 14.39 8.57
CA PHE A 114 27.57 13.76 8.08
C PHE A 114 28.82 14.54 8.46
N LEU A 115 28.82 15.86 8.28
CA LEU A 115 29.94 16.73 8.69
C LEU A 115 30.17 16.66 10.20
N TYR A 116 29.09 16.68 10.99
CA TYR A 116 29.16 16.60 12.45
C TYR A 116 29.72 15.25 12.93
N LEU A 117 29.21 14.13 12.43
CA LEU A 117 29.69 12.79 12.75
C LEU A 117 31.16 12.60 12.33
N THR A 118 31.53 13.11 11.15
CA THR A 118 32.91 13.09 10.68
C THR A 118 33.85 13.84 11.62
N GLU A 119 33.42 14.98 12.17
CA GLU A 119 34.21 15.75 13.13
C GLU A 119 34.40 14.99 14.45
N LEU A 120 33.34 14.37 14.98
CA LEU A 120 33.42 13.57 16.22
C LEU A 120 34.39 12.39 16.07
N LEU A 121 34.33 11.68 14.94
CA LEU A 121 35.27 10.59 14.64
C LEU A 121 36.71 11.11 14.51
N ARG A 122 36.91 12.27 13.88
CA ARG A 122 38.25 12.89 13.81
C ARG A 122 38.81 13.25 15.19
N MET A 123 37.93 13.57 16.13
CA MET A 123 38.28 13.84 17.52
C MET A 123 38.46 12.57 18.38
N GLY A 124 38.25 11.37 17.81
CA GLY A 124 38.36 10.08 18.51
C GLY A 124 37.19 9.80 19.47
N LYS A 125 36.02 10.40 19.23
CA LYS A 125 34.82 10.28 20.07
C LYS A 125 33.86 9.20 19.55
N ASP A 126 34.39 8.00 19.34
CA ASP A 126 33.65 6.91 18.70
C ASP A 126 32.42 6.47 19.52
N GLU A 127 32.51 6.47 20.85
CA GLU A 127 31.40 6.12 21.75
C GLU A 127 30.24 7.14 21.70
N GLU A 128 30.53 8.43 21.53
CA GLU A 128 29.49 9.47 21.40
C GLU A 128 28.74 9.33 20.08
N VAL A 129 29.44 8.93 19.01
CA VAL A 129 28.84 8.67 17.69
C VAL A 129 27.92 7.47 17.75
N GLU A 130 28.36 6.35 18.34
CA GLU A 130 27.54 5.14 18.45
C GLU A 130 26.27 5.39 19.27
N LYS A 131 26.39 6.13 20.38
CA LYS A 131 25.24 6.52 21.21
C LYS A 131 24.27 7.47 20.49
N ALA A 132 24.78 8.47 19.77
CA ALA A 132 23.92 9.38 19.01
C ALA A 132 23.18 8.66 17.87
N LEU A 133 23.85 7.72 17.20
CA LEU A 133 23.21 6.89 16.17
C LEU A 133 22.16 5.96 16.78
N SER A 134 22.44 5.30 17.92
CA SER A 134 21.44 4.44 18.57
C SER A 134 20.21 5.24 18.98
N GLU A 135 20.38 6.40 19.62
CA GLU A 135 19.25 7.25 20.03
C GLU A 135 18.43 7.77 18.83
N MET A 136 19.05 8.04 17.68
CA MET A 136 18.35 8.49 16.47
C MET A 136 17.61 7.37 15.72
N PHE A 137 18.02 6.12 15.89
CA PHE A 137 17.42 4.97 15.20
C PHE A 137 16.57 4.08 16.13
N ASP A 138 16.52 4.36 17.43
CA ASP A 138 15.69 3.66 18.43
C ASP A 138 14.24 4.18 18.53
N GLU A 139 13.76 4.93 17.54
CA GLU A 139 12.35 5.33 17.53
C GLU A 139 11.46 4.10 17.32
N GLU A 140 10.64 3.80 18.34
CA GLU A 140 9.44 2.97 18.21
C GLU A 140 8.70 3.42 16.96
N VAL A 141 8.50 2.50 16.01
CA VAL A 141 7.72 2.77 14.80
C VAL A 141 6.33 3.19 15.27
N GLU A 142 6.08 4.51 15.33
CA GLU A 142 4.75 5.03 15.52
C GLU A 142 3.90 4.35 14.47
N THR A 143 2.93 3.57 14.95
CA THR A 143 2.04 2.80 14.10
C THR A 143 1.29 3.83 13.27
N ILE A 144 1.73 3.98 12.01
CA ILE A 144 1.04 4.79 11.00
C ILE A 144 -0.44 4.47 11.15
N GLY A 145 -1.25 5.52 11.32
CA GLY A 145 -2.67 5.42 11.62
C GLY A 145 -3.33 4.32 10.77
N THR A 146 -4.19 3.54 11.42
CA THR A 146 -4.74 2.23 11.04
C THR A 146 -5.50 2.17 9.69
N ALA A 147 -5.47 3.21 8.86
CA ALA A 147 -6.19 3.30 7.59
C ALA A 147 -5.36 3.92 6.43
N ALA A 148 -4.04 3.79 6.43
CA ALA A 148 -3.21 4.21 5.29
C ALA A 148 -2.96 3.07 4.29
N MET A 149 -3.02 3.36 2.99
CA MET A 149 -2.50 2.46 1.96
C MET A 149 -1.01 2.70 1.77
N ILE A 150 -0.20 1.65 1.95
CA ILE A 150 1.24 1.70 1.76
C ILE A 150 1.62 0.92 0.49
N ILE A 151 2.20 1.62 -0.48
CA ILE A 151 2.77 1.02 -1.69
C ILE A 151 4.29 0.88 -1.48
N PRO A 152 4.84 -0.34 -1.37
CA PRO A 152 6.26 -0.54 -1.13
C PRO A 152 7.15 0.00 -2.27
N ASN A 153 8.42 0.25 -1.97
CA ASN A 153 9.41 0.67 -2.96
C ASN A 153 9.48 -0.27 -4.17
N GLY A 154 9.59 0.29 -5.37
CA GLY A 154 9.71 -0.47 -6.62
C GLY A 154 8.43 -1.18 -7.07
N SER A 155 7.28 -0.84 -6.48
CA SER A 155 6.00 -1.44 -6.85
C SER A 155 5.50 -0.91 -8.19
N LYS A 156 4.71 -1.74 -8.90
CA LYS A 156 4.05 -1.35 -10.15
C LYS A 156 2.57 -1.64 -10.06
N ILE A 157 1.75 -0.60 -10.09
CA ILE A 157 0.30 -0.70 -9.95
C ILE A 157 -0.35 -0.16 -11.21
N SER A 158 -1.16 -0.99 -11.84
CA SER A 158 -1.82 -0.74 -13.13
C SER A 158 -3.13 -1.52 -13.20
N ILE A 159 -3.97 -1.19 -14.19
CA ILE A 159 -5.24 -1.90 -14.42
C ILE A 159 -5.05 -3.40 -14.70
N ASP A 160 -3.93 -3.75 -15.33
CA ASP A 160 -3.64 -5.15 -15.66
C ASP A 160 -2.93 -5.88 -14.52
N SER A 161 -2.17 -5.15 -13.69
CA SER A 161 -1.40 -5.78 -12.63
C SER A 161 -1.05 -4.89 -11.44
N ILE A 162 -1.12 -5.49 -10.26
CA ILE A 162 -0.65 -4.97 -8.99
C ILE A 162 0.56 -5.81 -8.61
N ARG A 163 1.78 -5.30 -8.83
CA ARG A 163 3.03 -6.00 -8.54
C ARG A 163 3.74 -5.34 -7.37
N VAL A 164 3.95 -6.11 -6.30
CA VAL A 164 4.70 -5.70 -5.12
C VAL A 164 5.83 -6.70 -4.85
N PRO A 165 7.01 -6.27 -4.37
CA PRO A 165 8.13 -7.17 -4.09
C PRO A 165 7.96 -7.97 -2.80
N SER A 166 7.11 -7.51 -1.89
CA SER A 166 6.92 -8.05 -0.54
C SER A 166 5.63 -8.86 -0.39
N ASN A 167 5.26 -9.19 0.84
CA ASN A 167 3.91 -9.60 1.19
C ASN A 167 2.91 -8.48 0.80
N ALA A 168 1.79 -8.86 0.19
CA ALA A 168 0.67 -7.97 -0.02
C ALA A 168 -0.36 -8.19 1.10
N VAL A 169 -0.67 -7.15 1.87
CA VAL A 169 -1.75 -7.18 2.88
C VAL A 169 -2.86 -6.28 2.38
N ILE A 170 -4.06 -6.83 2.25
CA ILE A 170 -5.23 -6.14 1.73
C ILE A 170 -6.32 -6.19 2.78
N GLY A 171 -6.82 -5.02 3.16
CA GLY A 171 -7.85 -4.85 4.18
C GLY A 171 -9.22 -5.38 3.75
N SER A 172 -10.21 -5.16 4.62
CA SER A 172 -11.58 -5.61 4.37
C SER A 172 -12.33 -4.67 3.42
N ASP A 173 -13.43 -5.16 2.85
CA ASP A 173 -14.39 -4.37 2.06
C ASP A 173 -13.76 -3.64 0.86
N CYS A 174 -12.67 -4.20 0.33
CA CYS A 174 -11.96 -3.63 -0.80
C CYS A 174 -12.59 -4.07 -2.13
N ARG A 175 -12.43 -3.22 -3.15
CA ARG A 175 -12.74 -3.56 -4.55
C ARG A 175 -11.50 -3.32 -5.39
N LEU A 176 -10.92 -4.40 -5.91
CA LEU A 176 -9.64 -4.36 -6.61
C LEU A 176 -9.78 -4.80 -8.06
N VAL A 177 -9.06 -4.13 -8.96
CA VAL A 177 -8.98 -4.47 -10.37
C VAL A 177 -7.52 -4.70 -10.74
N GLY A 178 -7.27 -5.83 -11.40
CA GLY A 178 -5.95 -6.20 -11.90
C GLY A 178 -5.36 -7.45 -11.25
N ASN A 179 -4.35 -8.00 -11.89
CA ASN A 179 -3.73 -9.25 -11.44
C ASN A 179 -2.70 -8.98 -10.34
N ILE A 180 -2.88 -9.58 -9.17
CA ILE A 180 -1.96 -9.45 -8.04
C ILE A 180 -0.73 -10.34 -8.28
N ARG A 181 0.45 -9.75 -8.15
CA ARG A 181 1.76 -10.44 -8.17
C ARG A 181 2.55 -10.01 -6.95
N ALA A 182 2.68 -10.91 -5.98
CA ALA A 182 3.33 -10.64 -4.71
C ALA A 182 4.16 -11.85 -4.24
N THR A 183 4.98 -11.68 -3.21
CA THR A 183 5.69 -12.81 -2.60
C THR A 183 4.71 -13.74 -1.88
N SER A 184 3.81 -13.17 -1.08
CA SER A 184 2.65 -13.80 -0.43
C SER A 184 1.48 -12.82 -0.44
N LEU A 185 0.29 -13.29 -0.08
CA LEU A 185 -0.91 -12.46 -0.02
C LEU A 185 -1.73 -12.80 1.23
N ASP A 186 -2.06 -11.79 2.01
CA ASP A 186 -3.06 -11.83 3.07
C ASP A 186 -4.22 -10.90 2.67
N LEU A 187 -5.36 -11.49 2.38
CA LEU A 187 -6.60 -10.79 2.07
C LEU A 187 -7.54 -10.92 3.27
N ALA A 188 -8.01 -9.80 3.82
CA ALA A 188 -8.99 -9.79 4.90
C ALA A 188 -10.40 -10.17 4.37
N ASN A 189 -11.46 -9.53 4.85
CA ASN A 189 -12.82 -10.01 4.63
C ASN A 189 -13.60 -9.18 3.60
N GLY A 190 -14.64 -9.76 2.98
CA GLY A 190 -15.62 -9.01 2.18
C GLY A 190 -15.05 -8.33 0.93
N THR A 191 -13.87 -8.74 0.46
CA THR A 191 -13.19 -8.10 -0.66
C THR A 191 -13.52 -8.76 -1.99
N THR A 192 -13.73 -7.94 -3.01
CA THR A 192 -13.91 -8.41 -4.40
C THR A 192 -12.67 -8.09 -5.23
N LEU A 193 -12.07 -9.12 -5.83
CA LEU A 193 -10.95 -9.00 -6.74
C LEU A 193 -11.36 -9.37 -8.17
N TYR A 194 -11.32 -8.37 -9.06
CA TYR A 194 -11.43 -8.53 -10.51
C TYR A 194 -10.04 -8.79 -11.12
N GLY A 195 -9.54 -9.99 -10.91
CA GLY A 195 -8.21 -10.37 -11.37
C GLY A 195 -7.77 -11.72 -10.85
N SER A 196 -6.61 -12.17 -11.34
CA SER A 196 -5.97 -13.39 -10.86
C SER A 196 -4.91 -13.07 -9.81
N ILE A 197 -4.65 -14.02 -8.91
CA ILE A 197 -3.61 -13.94 -7.88
C ILE A 197 -2.45 -14.82 -8.31
N ARG A 198 -1.23 -14.29 -8.25
CA ARG A 198 0.00 -15.06 -8.42
C ARG A 198 0.98 -14.76 -7.30
N THR A 199 1.34 -15.78 -6.53
CA THR A 199 2.33 -15.66 -5.44
C THR A 199 3.39 -16.74 -5.50
N MET A 200 4.50 -16.51 -4.79
CA MET A 200 5.54 -17.53 -4.59
C MET A 200 5.30 -18.35 -3.33
N ASN A 201 4.71 -17.73 -2.31
CA ASN A 201 4.48 -18.31 -0.99
C ASN A 201 2.97 -18.34 -0.70
N THR A 202 2.63 -18.44 0.59
CA THR A 202 1.26 -18.60 1.06
C THR A 202 0.31 -17.51 0.57
N VAL A 203 -0.93 -17.93 0.27
CA VAL A 203 -2.09 -17.05 0.08
C VAL A 203 -3.09 -17.37 1.17
N ASN A 204 -3.48 -16.37 1.96
CA ASN A 204 -4.54 -16.46 2.95
C ASN A 204 -5.69 -15.57 2.50
N LEU A 205 -6.84 -16.18 2.24
CA LEU A 205 -8.08 -15.47 1.95
C LEU A 205 -8.98 -15.53 3.18
N GLY A 206 -9.33 -14.37 3.72
CA GLY A 206 -10.33 -14.21 4.78
C GLY A 206 -11.73 -14.59 4.32
N GLU A 207 -12.73 -14.12 5.06
CA GLU A 207 -14.11 -14.53 4.88
C GLU A 207 -14.83 -13.73 3.80
N ASN A 208 -15.82 -14.35 3.14
CA ASN A 208 -16.76 -13.70 2.22
C ASN A 208 -16.09 -12.93 1.07
N ASN A 209 -14.92 -13.38 0.62
CA ASN A 209 -14.23 -12.76 -0.51
C ASN A 209 -14.76 -13.31 -1.85
N THR A 210 -14.70 -12.51 -2.91
CA THR A 210 -15.01 -12.96 -4.27
C THR A 210 -13.81 -12.74 -5.17
N ILE A 211 -13.22 -13.82 -5.68
CA ILE A 211 -12.07 -13.80 -6.58
C ILE A 211 -12.53 -14.23 -7.97
N HIS A 212 -12.57 -13.31 -8.92
CA HIS A 212 -13.04 -13.60 -10.28
C HIS A 212 -12.03 -14.39 -11.13
N GLY A 213 -10.74 -14.30 -10.82
CA GLY A 213 -9.67 -14.94 -11.58
C GLY A 213 -9.12 -16.22 -10.96
N ASN A 214 -7.99 -16.66 -11.50
CA ASN A 214 -7.29 -17.85 -11.05
C ASN A 214 -6.37 -17.53 -9.87
N ILE A 215 -6.12 -18.52 -9.01
CA ILE A 215 -5.11 -18.44 -7.95
C ILE A 215 -3.97 -19.38 -8.31
N VAL A 216 -2.77 -18.82 -8.48
CA VAL A 216 -1.56 -19.59 -8.77
C VAL A 216 -0.51 -19.29 -7.72
N SER A 217 -0.23 -20.25 -6.84
CA SER A 217 0.80 -20.14 -5.83
C SER A 217 1.79 -21.31 -5.94
N ARG A 218 3.07 -21.08 -5.63
CA ARG A 218 4.01 -22.18 -5.38
C ARG A 218 3.96 -22.68 -3.93
N GLY A 219 3.29 -21.95 -3.05
CA GLY A 219 3.09 -22.28 -1.65
C GLY A 219 1.69 -22.82 -1.37
N ASN A 220 1.21 -22.58 -0.15
CA ASN A 220 -0.09 -23.05 0.32
C ASN A 220 -1.19 -22.00 0.09
N VAL A 221 -2.42 -22.43 -0.17
CA VAL A 221 -3.58 -21.54 -0.29
C VAL A 221 -4.59 -21.91 0.78
N HIS A 222 -4.95 -20.94 1.63
CA HIS A 222 -5.99 -21.05 2.64
C HIS A 222 -7.20 -20.22 2.23
N ILE A 223 -8.38 -20.83 2.26
CA ILE A 223 -9.64 -20.19 1.85
C ILE A 223 -10.65 -20.33 2.97
N ASN A 224 -10.96 -19.21 3.62
CA ASN A 224 -11.91 -19.16 4.72
C ASN A 224 -13.38 -19.15 4.26
N LYS A 225 -14.27 -19.12 5.25
CA LYS A 225 -15.74 -19.17 5.14
C LYS A 225 -16.30 -18.19 4.12
N GLY A 226 -17.33 -18.63 3.39
CA GLY A 226 -18.06 -17.82 2.40
C GLY A 226 -17.24 -17.31 1.21
N THR A 227 -15.95 -17.63 1.10
CA THR A 227 -15.14 -17.15 -0.03
C THR A 227 -15.44 -17.93 -1.30
N HIS A 228 -15.62 -17.20 -2.41
CA HIS A 228 -15.94 -17.73 -3.72
C HIS A 228 -14.82 -17.41 -4.72
N VAL A 229 -14.18 -18.45 -5.24
CA VAL A 229 -13.19 -18.36 -6.32
C VAL A 229 -13.83 -18.86 -7.61
N LEU A 230 -14.01 -17.98 -8.58
CA LEU A 230 -14.64 -18.33 -9.86
C LEU A 230 -13.66 -19.04 -10.81
N GLY A 231 -12.36 -18.82 -10.62
CA GLY A 231 -11.30 -19.42 -11.44
C GLY A 231 -10.75 -20.74 -10.89
N GLU A 232 -9.65 -21.17 -11.50
CA GLU A 232 -8.88 -22.34 -11.09
C GLU A 232 -7.91 -22.02 -9.95
N ILE A 233 -7.57 -23.04 -9.17
CA ILE A 233 -6.55 -22.94 -8.11
C ILE A 233 -5.44 -23.93 -8.41
N ASN A 234 -4.20 -23.42 -8.48
CA ASN A 234 -2.99 -24.22 -8.59
C ASN A 234 -2.03 -23.83 -7.47
N ALA A 235 -1.80 -24.75 -6.54
CA ALA A 235 -1.00 -24.54 -5.34
C ALA A 235 -0.19 -25.78 -4.98
N ASN A 236 0.74 -25.65 -4.03
CA ASN A 236 1.36 -26.84 -3.42
C ASN A 236 0.34 -27.58 -2.55
N SER A 237 -0.32 -26.90 -1.62
CA SER A 237 -1.44 -27.47 -0.85
C SER A 237 -2.60 -26.48 -0.77
N ILE A 238 -3.82 -26.99 -0.67
CA ILE A 238 -5.03 -26.18 -0.53
C ILE A 238 -5.74 -26.58 0.76
N ARG A 239 -6.02 -25.60 1.62
CA ARG A 239 -6.97 -25.73 2.73
C ARG A 239 -8.18 -24.88 2.45
N ILE A 240 -9.35 -25.47 2.51
CA ILE A 240 -10.60 -24.83 2.13
C ILE A 240 -11.67 -25.11 3.16
N HIS A 241 -12.33 -24.04 3.63
CA HIS A 241 -13.50 -24.16 4.49
C HIS A 241 -14.66 -24.80 3.72
N GLU A 242 -15.48 -25.62 4.38
CA GLU A 242 -16.58 -26.35 3.73
C GLU A 242 -17.63 -25.46 3.05
N SER A 243 -17.82 -24.23 3.53
CA SER A 243 -18.74 -23.27 2.92
C SER A 243 -18.14 -22.52 1.73
N ALA A 244 -16.83 -22.60 1.52
CA ALA A 244 -16.15 -21.89 0.46
C ALA A 244 -16.38 -22.60 -0.87
N ARG A 245 -16.45 -21.81 -1.95
CA ARG A 245 -16.82 -22.31 -3.28
C ARG A 245 -15.72 -22.04 -4.28
N VAL A 246 -15.39 -23.05 -5.07
CA VAL A 246 -14.47 -22.93 -6.21
C VAL A 246 -15.18 -23.47 -7.44
N ASP A 247 -15.40 -22.63 -8.46
CA ASP A 247 -16.07 -23.04 -9.70
C ASP A 247 -15.10 -23.68 -10.70
N GLY A 248 -13.81 -23.38 -10.59
CA GLY A 248 -12.75 -23.95 -11.43
C GLY A 248 -12.13 -25.24 -10.89
N VAL A 249 -11.11 -25.72 -11.59
CA VAL A 249 -10.36 -26.92 -11.19
C VAL A 249 -9.39 -26.56 -10.05
N MET A 250 -9.40 -27.37 -8.98
CA MET A 250 -8.40 -27.31 -7.92
C MET A 250 -7.28 -28.33 -8.16
N ARG A 251 -6.03 -27.86 -8.22
CA ARG A 251 -4.82 -28.67 -8.36
C ARG A 251 -3.88 -28.39 -7.21
N ALA A 252 -3.57 -29.43 -6.43
CA ALA A 252 -2.64 -29.34 -5.31
C ALA A 252 -1.73 -30.57 -5.29
N SER A 253 -0.42 -30.36 -5.48
CA SER A 253 0.57 -31.46 -5.50
C SER A 253 0.75 -32.14 -4.14
N GLY A 254 0.59 -31.39 -3.06
CA GLY A 254 0.66 -31.81 -1.66
C GLY A 254 -0.70 -32.11 -1.02
N GLY A 255 -1.78 -32.09 -1.79
CA GLY A 255 -3.13 -32.47 -1.34
C GLY A 255 -4.07 -31.30 -1.01
N ILE A 256 -5.34 -31.64 -0.88
CA ILE A 256 -6.44 -30.72 -0.54
C ILE A 256 -7.04 -31.17 0.80
N VAL A 257 -7.17 -30.25 1.73
CA VAL A 257 -7.76 -30.48 3.07
C VAL A 257 -9.02 -29.61 3.20
N PHE A 258 -10.12 -30.23 3.61
CA PHE A 258 -11.36 -29.52 3.92
C PHE A 258 -11.41 -29.26 5.43
N GLU A 259 -11.52 -27.99 5.80
CA GLU A 259 -11.70 -27.55 7.18
C GLU A 259 -13.20 -27.43 7.48
N ARG A 260 -13.59 -27.96 8.64
CA ARG A 260 -14.95 -27.87 9.17
C ARG A 260 -14.87 -27.17 10.52
N GLU A 261 -15.73 -26.19 10.75
CA GLU A 261 -16.02 -25.76 12.12
C GLU A 261 -16.74 -26.94 12.78
N GLU A 262 -16.14 -27.52 13.84
CA GLU A 262 -16.97 -28.25 14.79
C GLU A 262 -17.92 -27.19 15.34
N GLU A 263 -19.20 -27.25 14.95
CA GLU A 263 -20.25 -26.54 15.70
C GLU A 263 -19.99 -26.87 17.17
N ASP A 264 -19.81 -25.85 18.01
CA ASP A 264 -19.93 -26.00 19.46
C ASP A 264 -21.32 -26.57 19.68
N VAL A 265 -21.42 -27.90 19.70
CA VAL A 265 -22.62 -28.62 20.08
C VAL A 265 -22.78 -28.24 21.53
N LEU A 266 -23.65 -27.26 21.80
CA LEU A 266 -24.07 -26.88 23.13
C LEU A 266 -24.29 -28.20 23.89
N ASN A 267 -23.41 -28.49 24.84
CA ASN A 267 -23.49 -29.71 25.62
C ASN A 267 -24.89 -29.76 26.23
N GLU A 268 -25.53 -30.93 26.27
CA GLU A 268 -26.89 -31.12 26.82
C GLU A 268 -27.09 -30.51 28.23
N LYS A 269 -25.99 -30.22 28.95
CA LYS A 269 -25.99 -29.49 30.22
C LYS A 269 -26.44 -28.02 30.15
N GLU A 270 -26.25 -27.32 29.03
CA GLU A 270 -26.69 -25.91 28.88
C GLU A 270 -28.16 -25.81 28.42
N LEU A 271 -28.67 -26.81 27.69
CA LEU A 271 -30.10 -26.91 27.38
C LEU A 271 -30.97 -27.15 28.62
N MET A 272 -30.46 -27.83 29.66
CA MET A 272 -31.18 -28.02 30.93
C MET A 272 -31.31 -26.75 31.79
N THR A 273 -30.59 -25.67 31.46
CA THR A 273 -30.68 -24.38 32.18
C THR A 273 -31.69 -23.40 31.61
N LEU A 274 -32.37 -23.75 30.51
CA LEU A 274 -33.38 -22.90 29.84
C LEU A 274 -34.84 -23.26 30.18
N ASP A 275 -35.08 -24.34 30.92
CA ASP A 275 -36.39 -24.64 31.51
C ASP A 275 -36.47 -24.14 32.97
N ILE A 276 -36.66 -22.83 33.15
CA ILE A 276 -37.28 -22.21 34.34
C ILE A 276 -38.23 -21.10 33.88
#